data_AF-A0A9D2QQP4-F1
#
_entry.id   AF-A0A9D2QQP4-F1
#
_cell.length_a   1.000
_cell.length_b   1.000
_cell.length_c   1.000
_cell.angle_alpha   90.00
_cell.angle_beta   90.00
_cell.angle_gamma   90.00
#
_symmetry.space_group_name_H-M   'P 1'
#
loop_
_entity.id
_entity.type
_entity.pdbx_description
1 polymer ?
#
loop_
_entity_poly.entity_id
_entity_poly.type
_entity_poly.pdbx_seq_one_letter_code
_entity_poly.pdbx_strand_id
1 'polypeptide(L)'
;MNKLELQKTANEIRKGIVTAVHSAKAGHPGGSLSAADLFTYLYFEEMNIDPKNPKKADRDRFVLSKGHTAPGLYSTLAYRGYFPVEDLKTLRHLGSYLQGHPDMKHIPGVDMSSGSLGQGISAAVGMALGAKLDGDSYRVYTLLGDGEIEEGQVWEAAM
;
A
#
# COMPACT_ATOMS: atom_id res chain seq x y z
N MET A 1 -5.38 18.03 5.38
CA MET A 1 -4.84 18.80 4.23
C MET A 1 -6.01 19.37 3.42
N ASN A 2 -5.85 20.50 2.75
CA ASN A 2 -6.88 20.99 1.83
C ASN A 2 -6.85 20.22 0.48
N LYS A 3 -7.91 20.33 -0.32
CA LYS A 3 -8.05 19.62 -1.60
C LYS A 3 -6.86 19.85 -2.55
N LEU A 4 -6.36 21.08 -2.65
CA LEU A 4 -5.26 21.41 -3.56
C LEU A 4 -3.94 20.77 -3.08
N GLU A 5 -3.69 20.75 -1.77
CA GLU A 5 -2.53 20.09 -1.18
C GLU A 5 -2.56 18.57 -1.43
N LEU A 6 -3.73 17.94 -1.28
CA LEU A 6 -3.91 16.52 -1.61
C LEU A 6 -3.65 16.27 -3.10
N GLN A 7 -4.19 17.10 -4.01
CA GLN A 7 -3.94 16.96 -5.46
C GLN A 7 -2.46 17.08 -5.83
N LYS A 8 -1.73 18.03 -5.20
CA LYS A 8 -0.28 18.17 -5.39
C LYS A 8 0.48 16.96 -4.87
N THR A 9 0.09 16.44 -3.70
CA THR A 9 0.71 15.24 -3.12
C THR A 9 0.48 14.01 -4.00
N ALA A 10 -0.73 13.84 -4.53
CA ALA A 10 -1.04 12.78 -5.47
C ALA A 10 -0.23 12.91 -6.78
N ASN A 11 0.09 14.13 -7.22
CA ASN A 11 0.98 14.36 -8.36
C ASN A 11 2.43 13.94 -8.05
N GLU A 12 2.95 14.27 -6.87
CA GLU A 12 4.28 13.82 -6.44
C GLU A 12 4.34 12.30 -6.32
N ILE A 13 3.30 11.66 -5.77
CA ILE A 13 3.21 10.19 -5.73
C ILE A 13 3.26 9.60 -7.14
N ARG A 14 2.55 10.17 -8.12
CA ARG A 14 2.61 9.75 -9.53
C ARG A 14 4.00 9.89 -10.14
N LYS A 15 4.71 10.99 -9.85
CA LYS A 15 6.11 11.18 -10.28
C LYS A 15 7.03 10.14 -9.67
N GLY A 16 6.85 9.82 -8.38
CA GLY A 16 7.59 8.75 -7.69
C GLY A 16 7.35 7.38 -8.32
N ILE A 17 6.10 7.04 -8.69
CA ILE A 17 5.75 5.80 -9.41
C ILE A 17 6.53 5.70 -10.73
N VAL A 18 6.49 6.75 -11.55
CA VAL A 18 7.19 6.78 -12.85
C VAL A 18 8.69 6.65 -12.66
N THR A 19 9.26 7.37 -11.69
CA THR A 19 10.69 7.32 -11.36
C THR A 19 11.14 5.92 -10.94
N ALA A 20 10.37 5.27 -10.05
CA ALA A 20 10.68 3.94 -9.55
C ALA A 20 10.66 2.89 -10.67
N VAL A 21 9.57 2.83 -11.44
CA VAL A 21 9.40 1.87 -12.54
C VAL A 21 10.44 2.10 -13.64
N HIS A 22 10.75 3.35 -13.96
CA HIS A 22 11.80 3.69 -14.93
C HIS A 22 13.18 3.22 -14.45
N SER A 23 13.55 3.49 -13.20
CA SER A 23 14.84 3.11 -12.62
C SER A 23 15.00 1.59 -12.53
N ALA A 24 13.90 0.88 -12.27
CA ALA A 24 13.84 -0.59 -12.24
C ALA A 24 13.88 -1.22 -13.65
N LYS A 25 13.53 -0.47 -14.70
CA LYS A 25 13.20 -1.00 -16.05
C LYS A 25 12.11 -2.08 -16.03
N ALA A 26 11.28 -2.10 -14.98
CA ALA A 26 10.26 -3.10 -14.73
C ALA A 26 9.24 -2.59 -13.70
N GLY A 27 7.99 -3.06 -13.79
CA GLY A 27 6.93 -2.75 -12.83
C GLY A 27 5.60 -2.44 -13.50
N HIS A 28 4.59 -2.09 -12.70
CA HIS A 28 3.21 -1.91 -13.15
C HIS A 28 2.75 -0.45 -12.95
N PRO A 29 3.03 0.45 -13.90
CA PRO A 29 2.71 1.87 -13.75
C PRO A 29 1.19 2.12 -13.81
N GLY A 30 0.45 1.48 -14.71
CA GLY A 30 -0.97 1.77 -14.94
C GLY A 30 -1.84 1.63 -13.68
N GLY A 31 -1.84 0.44 -13.07
CA GLY A 31 -2.61 0.19 -11.85
C GLY A 31 -2.10 0.96 -10.62
N SER A 32 -0.85 1.42 -10.63
CA SER A 32 -0.29 2.26 -9.57
C SER A 32 -0.75 3.71 -9.71
N LEU A 33 -0.74 4.25 -10.93
CA LEU A 33 -1.16 5.61 -11.24
C LEU A 33 -2.66 5.82 -11.03
N SER A 34 -3.49 4.80 -11.31
CA SER A 34 -4.94 4.87 -11.11
C SER A 34 -5.34 4.97 -9.63
N ALA A 35 -4.53 4.44 -8.71
CA ALA A 35 -4.80 4.44 -7.28
C ALA A 35 -4.19 5.61 -6.51
N ALA A 36 -3.44 6.51 -7.18
CA ALA A 36 -2.66 7.55 -6.49
C ALA A 36 -3.52 8.52 -5.66
N ASP A 37 -4.70 8.91 -6.13
CA ASP A 37 -5.59 9.81 -5.37
C ASP A 37 -6.15 9.11 -4.12
N LEU A 38 -6.51 7.82 -4.24
CA LEU A 38 -6.98 7.00 -3.13
C LEU A 38 -5.87 6.82 -2.08
N PHE A 39 -4.67 6.46 -2.50
CA PHE A 39 -3.54 6.35 -1.57
C PHE A 39 -3.26 7.67 -0.87
N THR A 40 -3.31 8.78 -1.60
CA THR A 40 -3.09 10.11 -1.02
C THR A 40 -4.14 10.43 0.03
N TYR A 41 -5.42 10.23 -0.27
CA TYR A 41 -6.48 10.49 0.70
C TYR A 41 -6.35 9.60 1.94
N LEU A 42 -6.13 8.30 1.76
CA LEU A 42 -5.98 7.37 2.89
C LEU A 42 -4.80 7.73 3.79
N TYR A 43 -3.60 7.92 3.23
CA TYR A 43 -2.39 8.09 4.02
C TYR A 43 -2.17 9.50 4.57
N PHE A 44 -2.78 10.51 3.96
CA PHE A 44 -2.55 11.92 4.33
C PHE A 44 -3.75 12.61 4.97
N GLU A 45 -4.93 11.97 4.97
CA GLU A 45 -6.14 12.54 5.57
C GLU A 45 -6.90 11.53 6.46
N GLU A 46 -7.23 10.35 5.94
CA GLU A 46 -8.21 9.46 6.61
C GLU A 46 -7.60 8.56 7.69
N MET A 47 -6.46 7.90 7.40
CA MET A 47 -5.93 6.86 8.27
C MET A 47 -5.22 7.42 9.50
N ASN A 48 -5.53 6.85 10.67
CA ASN A 48 -4.76 7.03 11.90
C ASN A 48 -3.43 6.27 11.80
N ILE A 49 -2.38 6.91 11.29
CA ILE A 49 -1.05 6.31 11.13
C ILE A 49 0.06 7.25 11.60
N ASP A 50 1.17 6.65 12.05
CA ASP A 50 2.40 7.36 12.41
C ASP A 50 3.61 6.73 11.69
N PRO A 51 4.22 7.42 10.72
CA PRO A 51 5.43 6.94 10.04
C PRO A 51 6.62 6.75 10.97
N LYS A 52 6.68 7.48 12.10
CA LYS A 52 7.73 7.33 13.11
C LYS A 52 7.49 6.15 14.02
N ASN A 53 6.25 5.64 14.08
CA ASN A 53 5.88 4.45 14.82
C ASN A 53 5.02 3.50 13.95
N PRO A 54 5.61 2.87 12.93
CA PRO A 54 4.89 2.02 11.97
C PRO A 54 4.29 0.75 12.58
N LYS A 55 4.58 0.45 13.86
CA LYS A 55 4.05 -0.71 14.59
C LYS A 55 3.10 -0.32 15.73
N LYS A 56 2.67 0.94 15.79
CA LYS A 56 1.68 1.41 16.77
C LYS A 56 0.45 0.48 16.75
N ALA A 57 0.01 0.01 17.91
CA ALA A 57 -1.00 -1.06 17.99
C ALA A 57 -2.36 -0.62 17.39
N ASP A 58 -2.81 0.58 17.75
CA ASP A 58 -4.11 1.18 17.41
C ASP A 58 -4.15 1.92 16.05
N ARG A 59 -3.09 1.80 15.22
CA ARG A 59 -3.10 2.46 13.91
C ARG A 59 -4.07 1.79 12.95
N ASP A 60 -4.55 2.52 11.94
CA ASP A 60 -5.25 1.86 10.84
C ASP A 60 -4.28 0.99 10.03
N ARG A 61 -4.82 -0.08 9.46
CA ARG A 61 -4.08 -1.03 8.62
C ARG A 61 -4.47 -0.86 7.16
N PHE A 62 -3.52 -1.05 6.25
CA PHE A 62 -3.73 -1.03 4.81
C PHE A 62 -3.07 -2.23 4.14
N VAL A 63 -3.88 -3.04 3.43
CA VAL A 63 -3.39 -4.16 2.63
C VAL A 63 -3.54 -3.84 1.15
N LEU A 64 -2.42 -3.86 0.41
CA LEU A 64 -2.46 -3.80 -1.05
C LEU A 64 -2.66 -5.21 -1.61
N SER A 65 -3.91 -5.64 -1.79
CA SER A 65 -4.22 -6.99 -2.28
C SER A 65 -3.76 -7.20 -3.72
N LYS A 66 -3.98 -6.20 -4.59
CA LYS A 66 -3.40 -6.09 -5.93
C LYS A 66 -1.89 -5.76 -5.91
N GLY A 67 -1.10 -6.62 -5.27
CA GLY A 67 0.30 -6.36 -4.89
C GLY A 67 1.22 -5.96 -6.04
N HIS A 68 0.89 -6.29 -7.29
CA HIS A 68 1.67 -5.89 -8.46
C HIS A 68 1.78 -4.36 -8.59
N THR A 69 0.86 -3.58 -8.01
CA THR A 69 0.91 -2.11 -7.94
C THR A 69 1.69 -1.56 -6.75
N ALA A 70 2.63 -2.35 -6.21
CA ALA A 70 3.60 -1.95 -5.20
C ALA A 70 4.22 -0.55 -5.41
N PRO A 71 4.59 -0.13 -6.65
CA PRO A 71 5.15 1.21 -6.87
C PRO A 71 4.27 2.35 -6.35
N GLY A 72 2.94 2.22 -6.44
CA GLY A 72 2.01 3.21 -5.90
C GLY A 72 2.02 3.30 -4.39
N LEU A 73 2.01 2.15 -3.71
CA LEU A 73 2.10 2.08 -2.26
C LEU A 73 3.45 2.60 -1.76
N TYR A 74 4.56 2.18 -2.38
CA TYR A 74 5.89 2.61 -1.94
C TYR A 74 6.11 4.10 -2.12
N SER A 75 5.68 4.65 -3.26
CA SER A 75 5.74 6.10 -3.48
C SER A 75 4.96 6.84 -2.39
N THR A 76 3.75 6.38 -2.07
CA THR A 76 2.93 6.94 -0.99
C THR A 76 3.62 6.88 0.37
N LEU A 77 4.16 5.71 0.75
CA LEU A 77 4.87 5.52 2.02
C LEU A 77 6.12 6.41 2.12
N ALA A 78 6.88 6.54 1.03
CA ALA A 78 8.06 7.39 0.99
C ALA A 78 7.71 8.87 1.21
N TYR A 79 6.73 9.40 0.46
CA TYR A 79 6.26 10.78 0.63
C TYR A 79 5.55 11.01 1.97
N ARG A 80 4.98 9.96 2.57
CA ARG A 80 4.39 10.04 3.91
C ARG A 80 5.45 10.06 5.02
N GLY A 81 6.69 9.66 4.71
CA GLY A 81 7.85 9.73 5.61
C GLY A 81 8.23 8.41 6.28
N TYR A 82 7.81 7.26 5.74
CA TYR A 82 8.20 5.94 6.27
C TYR A 82 9.65 5.57 5.92
N PHE A 83 10.16 6.08 4.79
CA PHE A 83 11.52 5.90 4.32
C PHE A 83 11.87 7.00 3.28
N PRO A 84 13.16 7.21 2.94
CA PRO A 84 13.57 8.23 1.98
C PRO A 84 12.93 8.09 0.59
N VAL A 85 12.52 9.21 -0.01
CA VAL A 85 11.98 9.23 -1.39
C VAL A 85 12.99 8.75 -2.42
N GLU A 86 14.29 8.96 -2.18
CA GLU A 86 15.36 8.51 -3.08
C GLU A 86 15.45 6.99 -3.21
N ASP A 87 15.02 6.24 -2.19
CA ASP A 87 15.07 4.78 -2.19
C ASP A 87 14.15 4.18 -3.26
N LEU A 88 13.14 4.93 -3.73
CA LEU A 88 12.26 4.55 -4.84
C LEU A 88 13.04 4.17 -6.11
N LYS A 89 14.23 4.75 -6.33
CA LYS A 89 15.10 4.44 -7.48
C LYS A 89 15.68 3.02 -7.42
N THR A 90 15.66 2.39 -6.25
CA THR A 90 16.21 1.05 -6.01
C THR A 90 15.18 -0.06 -6.21
N LEU A 91 13.92 0.29 -6.53
CA LEU A 91 12.84 -0.68 -6.75
C LEU A 91 13.32 -1.87 -7.62
N ARG A 92 13.07 -3.10 -7.16
CA ARG A 92 13.41 -4.36 -7.84
C ARG A 92 14.90 -4.60 -8.12
N HIS A 93 15.81 -3.71 -7.70
CA HIS A 93 17.25 -3.99 -7.80
C HIS A 93 17.66 -5.07 -6.81
N LEU A 94 18.66 -5.86 -7.17
CA LEU A 94 19.22 -6.88 -6.28
C LEU A 94 19.71 -6.21 -4.98
N GLY A 95 19.28 -6.74 -3.83
CA GLY A 95 19.64 -6.20 -2.51
C GLY A 95 18.79 -5.00 -2.06
N SER A 96 17.89 -4.47 -2.89
CA SER A 96 16.92 -3.47 -2.42
C SER A 96 15.90 -4.12 -1.48
N TYR A 97 15.42 -3.37 -0.48
CA TYR A 97 14.28 -3.79 0.33
C TYR A 97 12.94 -3.51 -0.36
N LEU A 98 12.91 -2.65 -1.39
CA LEU A 98 11.73 -2.36 -2.21
C LEU A 98 11.53 -3.44 -3.28
N GLN A 99 10.87 -4.52 -2.86
CA GLN A 99 10.61 -5.70 -3.69
C GLN A 99 9.54 -5.46 -4.76
N GLY A 100 9.51 -6.31 -5.80
CA GLY A 100 8.58 -6.17 -6.92
C GLY A 100 7.09 -6.31 -6.56
N HIS A 101 6.80 -6.90 -5.40
CA HIS A 101 5.53 -6.95 -4.68
C HIS A 101 5.78 -6.61 -3.20
N PRO A 102 4.77 -6.17 -2.43
CA PRO A 102 4.95 -5.82 -1.01
C PRO A 102 5.55 -6.95 -0.19
N ASP A 103 6.52 -6.60 0.68
CA ASP A 103 7.10 -7.48 1.68
C ASP A 103 7.04 -6.82 3.07
N MET A 104 6.15 -7.31 3.93
CA MET A 104 5.90 -6.74 5.26
C MET A 104 7.08 -6.89 6.23
N LYS A 105 8.03 -7.78 5.95
CA LYS A 105 9.18 -7.98 6.85
C LYS A 105 10.21 -6.87 6.73
N HIS A 106 10.31 -6.24 5.57
CA HIS A 106 11.42 -5.35 5.24
C HIS A 106 11.00 -3.91 4.95
N ILE A 107 9.74 -3.66 4.55
CA ILE A 107 9.28 -2.32 4.17
C ILE A 107 8.44 -1.72 5.30
N PRO A 108 8.90 -0.63 5.95
CA PRO A 108 8.11 0.04 6.99
C PRO A 108 6.76 0.53 6.46
N GLY A 109 5.68 0.22 7.18
CA GLY A 109 4.31 0.61 6.80
C GLY A 109 3.59 -0.35 5.85
N VAL A 110 4.24 -1.43 5.41
CA VAL A 110 3.57 -2.53 4.69
C VAL A 110 3.02 -3.54 5.68
N ASP A 111 1.70 -3.75 5.65
CA ASP A 111 1.00 -4.59 6.64
C ASP A 111 0.91 -6.06 6.28
N MET A 112 1.08 -6.39 5.00
CA MET A 112 1.00 -7.75 4.49
C MET A 112 1.89 -7.91 3.27
N SER A 113 2.62 -9.03 3.20
CA SER A 113 3.27 -9.45 1.95
C SER A 113 2.20 -9.93 0.97
N SER A 114 2.17 -9.37 -0.24
CA SER A 114 1.14 -9.69 -1.25
C SER A 114 1.76 -9.91 -2.62
N GLY A 115 0.93 -10.20 -3.63
CA GLY A 115 1.37 -10.43 -5.02
C GLY A 115 0.61 -11.57 -5.69
N SER A 116 0.29 -12.63 -4.93
CA SER A 116 -0.75 -13.59 -5.31
C SER A 116 -2.11 -12.91 -5.14
N LEU A 117 -2.83 -12.71 -6.24
CA LEU A 117 -4.14 -12.08 -6.23
C LEU A 117 -5.09 -12.86 -5.31
N GLY A 118 -6.00 -12.14 -4.63
CA GLY A 118 -7.00 -12.69 -3.73
C GLY A 118 -6.51 -12.94 -2.30
N GLN A 119 -5.19 -13.09 -2.08
CA GLN A 119 -4.69 -13.39 -0.74
C GLN A 119 -4.72 -12.20 0.23
N GLY A 120 -4.50 -10.98 -0.29
CA GLY A 120 -4.45 -9.79 0.55
C GLY A 120 -5.79 -9.48 1.23
N ILE A 121 -6.93 -9.66 0.53
CA ILE A 121 -8.25 -9.46 1.14
C ILE A 121 -8.53 -10.45 2.27
N SER A 122 -8.18 -11.72 2.14
CA SER A 122 -8.35 -12.68 3.25
C SER A 122 -7.51 -12.30 4.47
N ALA A 123 -6.28 -11.83 4.25
CA ALA A 123 -5.45 -11.32 5.35
C ALA A 123 -6.06 -10.07 6.00
N ALA A 124 -6.60 -9.15 5.20
CA ALA A 124 -7.28 -7.95 5.69
C ALA A 124 -8.54 -8.30 6.52
N VAL A 125 -9.33 -9.28 6.08
CA VAL A 125 -10.47 -9.81 6.84
C VAL A 125 -10.01 -10.39 8.18
N GLY A 126 -8.92 -11.16 8.18
CA GLY A 126 -8.31 -11.67 9.42
C GLY A 126 -7.86 -10.56 10.37
N MET A 127 -7.23 -9.49 9.86
CA MET A 127 -6.84 -8.33 10.66
C MET A 127 -8.05 -7.61 11.27
N ALA A 128 -9.14 -7.47 10.51
CA ALA A 128 -10.36 -6.83 10.97
C ALA A 128 -11.11 -7.69 12.01
N LEU A 129 -11.12 -9.02 11.81
CA LEU A 129 -11.68 -9.96 12.77
C LEU A 129 -10.90 -9.92 14.09
N GLY A 130 -9.57 -9.90 14.04
CA GLY A 130 -8.72 -9.73 15.22
C GLY A 130 -9.06 -8.46 16.00
N ALA A 131 -9.12 -7.31 15.31
CA ALA A 131 -9.50 -6.04 15.92
C ALA A 131 -10.85 -6.13 16.65
N LYS A 132 -11.85 -6.75 16.00
CA LYS A 132 -13.19 -6.91 16.57
C LYS A 132 -13.20 -7.80 17.82
N LEU A 133 -12.41 -8.88 17.83
CA LEU A 133 -12.32 -9.79 18.97
C LEU A 133 -11.62 -9.14 20.16
N ASP A 134 -10.60 -8.33 19.90
CA ASP A 134 -9.83 -7.61 20.92
C ASP A 134 -10.53 -6.31 21.41
N GLY A 135 -11.63 -5.91 20.75
CA GLY A 135 -12.36 -4.69 21.07
C GLY A 135 -11.69 -3.41 20.57
N ASP A 136 -10.73 -3.54 19.64
CA ASP A 136 -10.02 -2.42 19.04
C ASP A 136 -10.91 -1.66 18.04
N SER A 137 -10.71 -0.34 17.96
CA SER A 137 -11.49 0.55 17.10
C SER A 137 -10.78 0.93 15.80
N TYR A 138 -9.58 0.40 15.54
CA TYR A 138 -8.85 0.71 14.30
C TYR A 138 -9.53 0.08 13.09
N ARG A 139 -9.35 0.70 11.93
CA ARG A 139 -9.91 0.24 10.66
C ARG A 139 -8.87 -0.51 9.84
N VAL A 140 -9.35 -1.45 9.04
CA VAL A 140 -8.55 -2.15 8.03
C VAL A 140 -9.07 -1.79 6.65
N TYR A 141 -8.19 -1.22 5.84
CA TYR A 141 -8.44 -0.88 4.46
C TYR A 141 -7.74 -1.90 3.56
N THR A 142 -8.38 -2.29 2.46
CA THR A 142 -7.75 -3.13 1.43
C THR A 142 -8.11 -2.61 0.04
N LEU A 143 -7.17 -2.70 -0.89
CA LEU A 143 -7.39 -2.32 -2.28
C LEU A 143 -7.22 -3.54 -3.19
N LEU A 144 -8.26 -3.80 -4.00
CA LEU A 144 -8.31 -4.92 -4.94
C LEU A 144 -8.30 -4.45 -6.39
N GLY A 145 -7.89 -5.34 -7.29
CA GLY A 145 -8.03 -5.19 -8.74
C GLY A 145 -9.29 -5.86 -9.29
N ASP A 146 -9.64 -5.55 -10.54
CA ASP A 146 -10.75 -6.19 -11.27
C ASP A 146 -10.44 -7.64 -11.64
N GLY A 147 -9.27 -7.92 -12.23
CA GLY A 147 -8.85 -9.31 -12.46
C GLY A 147 -8.61 -10.08 -11.15
N GLU A 148 -8.44 -9.39 -10.02
CA GLU A 148 -8.29 -10.02 -8.72
C GLU A 148 -9.63 -10.52 -8.14
N ILE A 149 -10.73 -9.80 -8.35
CA ILE A 149 -12.05 -10.23 -7.85
C ILE A 149 -12.62 -11.44 -8.60
N GLU A 150 -11.91 -11.95 -9.61
CA GLU A 150 -12.20 -13.23 -10.27
C GLU A 150 -11.64 -14.42 -9.47
N GLU A 151 -10.73 -14.20 -8.52
CA GLU A 151 -10.20 -15.26 -7.66
C GLU A 151 -11.26 -15.73 -6.66
N GLY A 152 -11.48 -17.06 -6.57
CA GLY A 152 -12.47 -17.65 -5.66
C GLY A 152 -12.27 -17.26 -4.19
N GLN A 153 -11.00 -17.11 -3.79
CA GLN A 153 -10.62 -16.70 -2.44
C GLN A 153 -11.16 -15.31 -2.04
N VAL A 154 -11.37 -14.41 -3.00
CA VAL A 154 -12.00 -13.09 -2.73
C VAL A 154 -13.44 -13.28 -2.26
N TRP A 155 -14.18 -14.17 -2.92
CA TRP A 155 -15.57 -14.46 -2.57
C TRP A 155 -15.69 -15.18 -1.23
N GLU A 156 -14.77 -16.10 -0.94
CA GLU A 156 -14.69 -16.73 0.39
C GLU A 156 -14.42 -15.71 1.51
N ALA A 157 -13.59 -14.70 1.25
CA ALA A 157 -13.28 -13.66 2.24
C ALA A 157 -14.44 -12.65 2.41
N ALA A 158 -15.25 -12.44 1.38
CA ALA A 158 -16.33 -11.45 1.37
C ALA A 158 -17.66 -11.94 1.98
N MET A 159 -17.86 -13.26 2.06
CA MET A 159 -19.07 -13.91 2.60
C MET A 159 -18.93 -14.26 4.09
#